data_AF-N1VD88-F1
#
_entry.id   AF-N1VD88-F1
#
_cell.length_a   1.000
_cell.length_b   1.000
_cell.length_c   1.000
_cell.angle_alpha   90.00
_cell.angle_beta   90.00
_cell.angle_gamma   90.00
#
_symmetry.space_group_name_H-M   'P 1'
#
loop_
_entity.id
_entity.type
_entity.pdbx_description
1 polymer ?
#
loop_
_entity_poly.entity_id
_entity_poly.type
_entity_poly.pdbx_seq_one_letter_code
_entity_poly.pdbx_strand_id
1 'polypeptide(L)'
;AALGLVAQNRIGAKPGTRRGDFAAVAAICGAAAIHLLSLAVFVGILGTWLISLIPADVIDVVRLYILPSVLGAVIVQAILAIKQPRITAIAIVVTLLVQFVLLPLAPAIAFLTTGIVVIATIAISWVARDRKQPAAVEN
;
A
#
# COMPACT_ATOMS: atom_id res chain seq x y z
N ALA A 1 11.97 -5.72 -2.57
CA ALA A 1 13.20 -6.53 -2.39
C ALA A 1 13.47 -7.44 -3.60
N ALA A 2 12.52 -8.28 -4.03
CA ALA A 2 12.73 -9.24 -5.13
C ALA A 2 13.24 -8.61 -6.45
N LEU A 3 12.66 -7.48 -6.89
CA LEU A 3 13.08 -6.82 -8.14
C LEU A 3 14.55 -6.37 -8.12
N GLY A 4 14.99 -5.79 -7.00
CA GLY A 4 16.37 -5.34 -6.84
C GLY A 4 17.35 -6.51 -6.86
N LEU A 5 16.99 -7.63 -6.23
CA LEU A 5 17.80 -8.85 -6.23
C LEU A 5 17.89 -9.49 -7.64
N VAL A 6 16.78 -9.51 -8.38
CA VAL A 6 16.76 -9.97 -9.77
C VAL A 6 17.65 -9.09 -10.66
N ALA A 7 17.58 -7.77 -10.51
CA ALA A 7 18.43 -6.84 -11.26
C ALA A 7 19.91 -7.01 -10.91
N GLN A 8 20.23 -7.14 -9.62
CA GLN A 8 21.58 -7.43 -9.12
C GLN A 8 22.15 -8.73 -9.71
N ASN A 9 21.36 -9.81 -9.70
CA ASN A 9 21.75 -11.10 -10.28
C ASN A 9 21.98 -11.03 -11.79
N ARG A 10 21.16 -10.25 -12.52
CA ARG A 10 21.31 -10.06 -13.98
C ARG A 10 22.62 -9.40 -14.37
N ILE A 11 23.17 -8.53 -13.52
CA ILE A 11 24.46 -7.86 -13.76
C ILE A 11 25.63 -8.47 -12.97
N GLY A 12 25.41 -9.60 -12.28
CA GLY A 12 26.41 -10.26 -11.45
C GLY A 12 26.90 -9.44 -10.25
N ALA A 13 26.12 -8.46 -9.79
CA ALA A 13 26.49 -7.62 -8.65
C ALA A 13 25.99 -8.23 -7.34
N LYS A 14 26.86 -8.28 -6.32
CA LYS A 14 26.48 -8.77 -4.99
C LYS A 14 25.69 -7.70 -4.22
N PRO A 15 24.66 -8.09 -3.43
CA PRO A 15 23.98 -7.17 -2.51
C PRO A 15 24.96 -6.48 -1.56
N GLY A 16 24.74 -5.19 -1.28
CA GLY A 16 25.61 -4.39 -0.39
C GLY A 16 26.92 -3.91 -1.03
N THR A 17 27.13 -4.18 -2.32
CA THR A 17 28.19 -3.52 -3.10
C THR A 17 27.64 -2.23 -3.71
N ARG A 18 28.48 -1.20 -3.90
CA ARG A 18 28.07 0.06 -4.55
C ARG A 18 27.33 -0.19 -5.88
N ARG A 19 27.86 -1.09 -6.72
CA ARG A 19 27.24 -1.45 -7.99
C ARG A 19 25.88 -2.15 -7.81
N GLY A 20 25.76 -3.03 -6.82
CA GLY A 20 24.51 -3.72 -6.51
C GLY A 20 23.43 -2.78 -5.98
N ASP A 21 23.79 -1.82 -5.13
CA ASP A 21 22.83 -0.87 -4.56
C ASP A 21 22.29 0.08 -5.63
N PHE A 22 23.15 0.57 -6.53
CA PHE A 22 22.69 1.36 -7.68
C PHE A 22 21.74 0.56 -8.59
N ALA A 23 22.02 -0.72 -8.83
CA ALA A 23 21.16 -1.57 -9.64
C ALA A 23 19.80 -1.83 -8.97
N ALA A 24 19.77 -2.04 -7.66
CA ALA A 24 18.52 -2.23 -6.92
C ALA A 24 17.65 -0.96 -6.92
N VAL A 25 18.26 0.21 -6.71
CA VAL A 25 17.53 1.49 -6.77
C VAL A 25 17.04 1.76 -8.19
N ALA A 26 17.88 1.56 -9.22
CA ALA A 26 17.48 1.72 -10.61
C ALA A 26 16.30 0.81 -10.98
N ALA A 27 16.27 -0.44 -10.48
CA ALA A 27 15.15 -1.35 -10.70
C ALA A 27 13.85 -0.86 -10.04
N ILE A 28 13.90 -0.33 -8.83
CA ILE A 28 12.74 0.24 -8.13
C ILE A 28 12.24 1.49 -8.86
N CYS A 29 13.14 2.41 -9.21
CA CYS A 29 12.80 3.63 -9.95
C CYS A 29 12.22 3.30 -11.32
N GLY A 30 12.78 2.33 -12.04
CA GLY A 30 12.24 1.88 -13.33
C GLY A 30 10.85 1.29 -13.21
N ALA A 31 10.62 0.42 -12.22
CA ALA A 31 9.29 -0.14 -11.96
C ALA A 31 8.27 0.95 -11.59
N ALA A 32 8.64 1.89 -10.72
CA ALA A 32 7.80 3.03 -10.37
C ALA A 32 7.51 3.93 -11.58
N ALA A 33 8.50 4.21 -12.43
CA ALA A 33 8.33 5.02 -13.63
C ALA A 33 7.35 4.38 -14.62
N ILE A 34 7.47 3.08 -14.90
CA ILE A 34 6.52 2.37 -15.76
C ILE A 34 5.14 2.29 -15.13
N HIS A 35 5.06 2.10 -13.80
CA HIS A 35 3.80 2.11 -13.09
C HIS A 35 3.09 3.47 -13.19
N LEU A 36 3.81 4.58 -12.94
CA LEU A 36 3.28 5.93 -13.07
C LEU A 36 2.91 6.27 -14.51
N LEU A 37 3.73 5.86 -15.49
CA LEU A 37 3.42 6.04 -16.91
C LEU A 37 2.15 5.28 -17.29
N SER A 38 1.99 4.04 -16.82
CA SER A 38 0.79 3.24 -17.02
C SER A 38 -0.44 3.93 -16.41
N LEU A 39 -0.34 4.40 -15.16
CA LEU A 39 -1.43 5.17 -14.54
C LEU A 39 -1.76 6.44 -15.34
N ALA A 40 -0.75 7.19 -15.80
CA ALA A 40 -0.97 8.39 -16.58
C ALA A 40 -1.71 8.10 -17.90
N VAL A 41 -1.33 7.04 -18.61
CA VAL A 41 -1.94 6.67 -19.90
C VAL A 41 -3.32 6.03 -19.71
N PHE A 42 -3.42 4.98 -18.91
CA PHE A 42 -4.65 4.19 -18.78
C PHE A 42 -5.68 4.86 -17.86
N VAL A 43 -5.26 5.42 -16.74
CA VAL A 43 -6.19 6.06 -15.80
C VAL A 43 -6.37 7.53 -16.14
N GLY A 44 -5.28 8.25 -16.43
CA GLY A 44 -5.33 9.67 -16.75
C GLY A 44 -6.02 9.95 -18.08
N ILE A 45 -5.43 9.50 -19.19
CA ILE A 45 -5.93 9.82 -20.54
C ILE A 45 -7.17 9.01 -20.88
N LEU A 46 -7.06 7.67 -20.87
CA LEU A 46 -8.18 6.80 -21.25
C LEU A 46 -9.35 6.90 -20.27
N GLY A 47 -9.09 7.01 -18.97
CA GLY A 47 -10.14 7.21 -17.96
C GLY A 47 -10.92 8.52 -18.16
N THR A 48 -10.22 9.63 -18.43
CA THR A 48 -10.88 10.93 -18.68
C THR A 48 -11.71 10.90 -19.97
N TRP A 49 -11.19 10.27 -21.03
CA TRP A 49 -11.95 10.08 -22.26
C TRP A 49 -13.22 9.24 -22.02
N LEU A 50 -13.10 8.12 -21.30
CA LEU A 50 -14.24 7.24 -20.99
C LEU A 50 -15.31 7.94 -20.15
N ILE A 51 -14.91 8.71 -19.13
CA ILE A 51 -15.84 9.44 -18.27
C ILE A 51 -16.63 10.50 -19.06
N SER A 52 -16.06 11.07 -20.13
CA SER A 52 -16.75 12.10 -20.94
C SER A 52 -17.98 11.57 -21.70
N LEU A 53 -18.09 10.24 -21.85
CA LEU A 53 -19.24 9.57 -22.49
C LEU A 53 -20.34 9.18 -21.49
N ILE A 54 -20.09 9.34 -20.18
CA ILE A 54 -20.99 8.89 -19.12
C ILE A 54 -21.86 10.08 -18.63
N PRO A 55 -23.18 9.90 -18.47
CA PRO A 55 -24.06 10.92 -17.91
C PRO A 55 -23.68 11.30 -16.46
N ALA A 56 -23.88 12.57 -16.09
CA ALA A 56 -23.50 13.12 -14.78
C ALA A 56 -24.11 12.34 -13.59
N ASP A 57 -25.38 11.93 -13.71
CA ASP A 57 -26.09 11.20 -12.64
C ASP A 57 -25.43 9.86 -12.29
N VAL A 58 -24.77 9.22 -13.27
CA VAL A 58 -24.05 7.96 -13.07
C VAL A 58 -22.69 8.21 -12.43
N ILE A 59 -22.03 9.32 -12.76
CA ILE A 59 -20.70 9.69 -12.23
C ILE A 59 -20.76 9.91 -10.71
N ASP A 60 -21.82 10.51 -10.19
CA ASP A 60 -21.94 10.77 -8.76
C ASP A 60 -22.07 9.47 -7.95
N VAL A 61 -22.88 8.53 -8.41
CA VAL A 61 -22.99 7.19 -7.80
C VAL A 61 -21.65 6.45 -7.88
N VAL A 62 -21.00 6.50 -9.05
CA VAL A 62 -19.67 5.93 -9.27
C VAL A 62 -18.66 6.50 -8.26
N ARG A 63 -18.62 7.81 -8.04
CA ARG A 63 -17.68 8.43 -7.09
C ARG A 63 -17.93 8.00 -5.64
N LEU A 64 -19.19 7.92 -5.23
CA LEU A 64 -19.57 7.53 -3.86
C LEU A 64 -19.21 6.07 -3.54
N TYR A 65 -19.33 5.16 -4.51
CA TYR A 65 -19.17 3.72 -4.24
C TYR A 65 -17.87 3.11 -4.76
N ILE A 66 -17.29 3.61 -5.85
CA ILE A 66 -16.10 2.99 -6.45
C ILE A 66 -14.88 3.14 -5.55
N LEU A 67 -14.58 4.35 -5.07
CA LEU A 67 -13.38 4.59 -4.28
C LEU A 67 -13.31 3.70 -3.02
N PRO A 68 -14.35 3.66 -2.15
CA PRO A 68 -14.33 2.76 -1.00
C PRO A 68 -14.35 1.28 -1.39
N SER A 69 -15.03 0.90 -2.47
CA SER A 69 -15.08 -0.51 -2.91
C SER A 69 -13.73 -1.02 -3.41
N VAL A 70 -13.03 -0.23 -4.23
CA VAL A 70 -11.71 -0.60 -4.76
C VAL A 70 -10.68 -0.67 -3.63
N LEU A 71 -10.66 0.33 -2.75
CA LEU A 71 -9.75 0.32 -1.59
C LEU A 71 -10.05 -0.88 -0.67
N GLY A 72 -11.32 -1.17 -0.40
CA GLY A 72 -11.73 -2.33 0.39
C GLY A 72 -11.27 -3.66 -0.22
N ALA A 73 -11.47 -3.86 -1.53
CA ALA A 73 -11.04 -5.06 -2.22
C ALA A 73 -9.52 -5.26 -2.17
N VAL A 74 -8.75 -4.19 -2.41
CA VAL A 74 -7.28 -4.23 -2.34
C VAL A 74 -6.79 -4.54 -0.93
N ILE A 75 -7.46 -4.05 0.12
CA ILE A 75 -7.12 -4.40 1.52
C ILE A 75 -7.29 -5.90 1.75
N VAL A 76 -8.42 -6.50 1.32
CA VAL A 76 -8.64 -7.95 1.47
C VAL A 76 -7.57 -8.73 0.71
N GLN A 77 -7.25 -8.34 -0.52
CA GLN A 77 -6.17 -8.95 -1.30
C GLN A 77 -4.83 -8.87 -0.56
N ALA A 78 -4.50 -7.71 0.02
CA ALA A 78 -3.26 -7.52 0.77
C ALA A 78 -3.20 -8.42 2.02
N ILE A 79 -4.32 -8.54 2.76
CA ILE A 79 -4.42 -9.41 3.94
C ILE A 79 -4.16 -10.88 3.56
N LEU A 80 -4.80 -11.34 2.49
CA LEU A 80 -4.64 -12.72 2.00
C LEU A 80 -3.23 -12.99 1.45
N ALA A 81 -2.58 -12.00 0.86
CA ALA A 81 -1.24 -12.12 0.31
C ALA A 81 -0.14 -12.19 1.40
N ILE A 82 -0.22 -11.36 2.43
CA ILE A 82 0.83 -11.25 3.46
C ILE A 82 0.74 -12.38 4.51
N LYS A 83 -0.46 -12.97 4.71
CA LYS A 83 -0.71 -14.11 5.62
C LYS A 83 -0.20 -13.90 7.06
N GLN A 84 -0.25 -12.68 7.57
CA GLN A 84 0.14 -12.34 8.95
C GLN A 84 -1.08 -11.93 9.80
N PRO A 85 -1.90 -12.90 10.28
CA PRO A 85 -3.20 -12.62 10.89
C PRO A 85 -3.10 -11.78 12.17
N ARG A 86 -2.02 -11.93 12.95
CA ARG A 86 -1.80 -11.14 14.17
C ARG A 86 -1.64 -9.65 13.87
N ILE A 87 -0.83 -9.29 12.87
CA ILE A 87 -0.60 -7.88 12.53
C ILE A 87 -1.85 -7.27 11.89
N THR A 88 -2.55 -8.04 11.04
CA THR A 88 -3.84 -7.62 10.50
C THR A 88 -4.87 -7.36 11.61
N ALA A 89 -4.97 -8.24 12.61
CA ALA A 89 -5.88 -8.05 13.73
C ALA A 89 -5.55 -6.78 14.53
N ILE A 90 -4.26 -6.51 14.80
CA ILE A 90 -3.83 -5.28 15.47
C ILE A 90 -4.23 -4.05 14.66
N ALA A 91 -3.99 -4.05 13.34
CA ALA A 91 -4.35 -2.93 12.48
C ALA A 91 -5.87 -2.67 12.49
N ILE A 92 -6.69 -3.72 12.45
CA ILE A 92 -8.16 -3.61 12.54
C ILE A 92 -8.56 -3.01 13.89
N VAL A 93 -8.04 -3.54 15.00
CA VAL A 93 -8.37 -3.06 16.35
C VAL A 93 -7.99 -1.59 16.53
N VAL A 94 -6.79 -1.19 16.12
CA VAL A 94 -6.33 0.21 16.20
C VAL A 94 -7.21 1.13 15.36
N THR A 95 -7.55 0.71 14.14
CA THR A 95 -8.43 1.48 13.26
C THR A 95 -9.81 1.67 13.89
N LEU A 96 -10.40 0.60 14.45
CA LEU A 96 -11.69 0.68 15.13
C LEU A 96 -11.65 1.59 16.36
N LEU A 97 -10.62 1.49 17.20
CA LEU A 97 -10.47 2.34 18.39
C LEU A 97 -10.37 3.82 18.01
N VAL A 98 -9.56 4.14 17.01
CA VAL A 98 -9.42 5.53 16.58
C VAL A 98 -10.70 6.05 15.92
N GLN A 99 -11.35 5.23 15.09
CA GLN A 99 -12.54 5.65 14.34
C GLN A 99 -13.81 5.78 15.21
N PHE A 100 -13.98 4.89 16.20
CA PHE A 100 -15.18 4.84 17.06
C PHE A 100 -14.99 5.45 18.44
N VAL A 101 -13.76 5.64 18.92
CA VAL A 101 -13.49 6.26 20.23
C VAL A 101 -12.85 7.63 20.05
N LEU A 102 -11.72 7.72 19.34
CA LEU A 102 -10.98 8.96 19.26
C LEU A 102 -11.71 10.04 18.44
N LEU A 103 -12.30 9.68 17.28
CA LEU A 103 -12.99 10.65 16.44
C LEU A 103 -14.26 11.23 17.11
N PRO A 104 -15.14 10.45 17.78
CA PRO A 104 -16.28 11.02 18.49
C PRO A 104 -15.90 11.90 19.69
N LEU A 105 -14.79 11.59 20.38
CA LEU A 105 -14.32 12.39 21.51
C LEU A 105 -13.66 13.72 21.07
N ALA A 106 -13.03 13.74 19.90
CA ALA A 106 -12.32 14.91 19.39
C ALA A 106 -12.51 15.06 17.87
N PRO A 107 -13.63 15.64 17.39
CA PRO A 107 -13.87 15.82 15.96
C PRO A 107 -12.88 16.80 15.31
N ALA A 108 -12.24 17.68 16.10
CA ALA A 108 -11.25 18.64 15.61
C ALA A 108 -9.99 17.99 15.00
N ILE A 109 -9.71 16.72 15.31
CA ILE A 109 -8.56 15.97 14.78
C ILE A 109 -8.92 15.03 13.61
N ALA A 110 -10.12 15.18 13.03
CA ALA A 110 -10.58 14.35 11.91
C ALA A 110 -9.55 14.27 10.76
N PHE A 111 -8.95 15.39 10.37
CA PHE A 111 -7.96 15.44 9.30
C PHE A 111 -6.65 14.72 9.63
N LEU A 112 -6.32 14.56 10.92
CA LEU A 112 -5.11 13.87 11.38
C LEU A 112 -5.36 12.40 11.71
N THR A 113 -6.63 11.97 11.74
CA THR A 113 -7.05 10.65 12.21
C THR A 113 -6.36 9.53 11.44
N THR A 114 -6.30 9.61 10.10
CA THR A 114 -5.58 8.63 9.26
C THR A 114 -4.09 8.54 9.63
N GLY A 115 -3.43 9.69 9.86
CA GLY A 115 -2.03 9.72 10.27
C GLY A 115 -1.80 9.07 11.63
N ILE A 116 -2.67 9.36 12.60
CA ILE A 116 -2.64 8.77 13.95
C ILE A 116 -2.80 7.25 13.87
N VAL A 117 -3.78 6.75 13.09
CA VAL A 117 -3.99 5.30 12.90
C VAL A 117 -2.74 4.63 12.34
N VAL A 118 -2.14 5.19 11.30
CA VAL A 118 -0.96 4.61 10.66
C VAL A 118 0.22 4.56 11.64
N ILE A 119 0.51 5.67 12.31
CA ILE A 119 1.63 5.76 13.27
C ILE A 119 1.40 4.80 14.44
N ALA A 120 0.20 4.80 15.04
CA ALA A 120 -0.13 3.91 16.15
C ALA A 120 -0.06 2.43 15.73
N THR A 121 -0.57 2.10 14.54
CA THR A 121 -0.52 0.72 14.01
C THR A 121 0.93 0.27 13.81
N ILE A 122 1.79 1.12 13.25
CA ILE A 122 3.22 0.82 13.08
C ILE A 122 3.89 0.61 14.44
N ALA A 123 3.67 1.52 15.40
CA ALA A 123 4.28 1.44 16.72
C ALA A 123 3.85 0.17 17.47
N ILE A 124 2.55 -0.12 17.52
CA ILE A 124 2.00 -1.29 18.22
C ILE A 124 2.41 -2.58 17.52
N SER A 125 2.36 -2.63 16.18
CA SER A 125 2.77 -3.81 15.41
C SER A 125 4.27 -4.09 15.55
N TRP A 126 5.09 -3.04 15.69
CA TRP A 126 6.53 -3.19 15.91
C TRP A 126 6.82 -3.81 17.29
N VAL A 127 6.13 -3.35 18.33
CA VAL A 127 6.26 -3.92 19.69
C VAL A 127 5.71 -5.35 19.74
N ALA A 128 4.58 -5.61 19.08
CA ALA A 128 3.94 -6.93 19.05
C ALA A 128 4.60 -7.93 18.07
N ARG A 129 5.66 -7.51 17.36
CA ARG A 129 6.38 -8.37 16.42
C ARG A 129 7.07 -9.51 17.17
N ASP A 130 6.71 -10.74 16.83
CA ASP A 130 7.45 -11.91 17.28
C ASP A 130 8.88 -11.87 16.71
N ARG A 131 9.89 -11.75 17.58
CA ARG A 131 11.32 -11.79 17.19
C ARG A 131 11.78 -13.19 16.74
N LYS A 132 10.86 -14.16 16.73
CA LYS A 132 11.09 -15.59 16.47
C LYS A 132 10.69 -16.08 15.08
N GLN A 133 10.54 -15.21 14.08
CA GLN A 133 10.47 -15.72 12.69
C GLN A 133 11.86 -16.17 12.24
N PRO A 134 12.07 -17.45 11.90
CA PRO A 134 13.33 -17.92 11.34
C PRO A 134 13.57 -17.19 10.03
N ALA A 135 14.85 -16.94 9.73
CA ALA A 135 15.28 -16.54 8.40
C ALA A 135 14.55 -17.39 7.35
N ALA A 136 13.97 -16.74 6.36
CA ALA A 136 13.36 -17.41 5.22
C ALA A 136 14.35 -18.43 4.67
N VAL A 137 14.00 -19.70 4.74
CA VAL A 137 14.72 -20.76 4.02
C VAL A 137 14.39 -20.55 2.55
N GLU A 138 15.41 -20.11 1.82
CA GLU A 138 15.51 -20.10 0.38
C GLU A 138 15.23 -21.52 -0.16
N ASN A 139 14.23 -21.65 -1.03
CA ASN A 139 14.06 -22.76 -1.96
C ASN A 139 13.79 -22.17 -3.34
#